data_AF-A0A6J8DK20-F1
#
_entry.id   AF-A0A6J8DK20-F1
#
_cell.length_a   1.000
_cell.length_b   1.000
_cell.length_c   1.000
_cell.angle_alpha   90.00
_cell.angle_beta   90.00
_cell.angle_gamma   90.00
#
_symmetry.space_group_name_H-M   'P 1'
#
loop_
_entity.id
_entity.type
_entity.pdbx_description
1 polymer ?
#
loop_
_entity_poly.entity_id
_entity_poly.type
_entity_poly.pdbx_seq_one_letter_code
_entity_poly.pdbx_strand_id
1 'polypeptide(L)'
;MCKYESLVYPLYEEIGKEEKKGRKAGAPNRRLQIGLADTDISNTAWCQLMRTVSHPAPSRTDMQRQSNKCGEMLVNINREDMKQQRQIVKQALERSGFPTDTPIPAETPFQPGTQATTTIVENVTARKKIIAVHDANKLCKTASYLRSTGENAICPGHQGHCSANLKPWDSIGNEELYGELLADQLEEDEQPLVIGQLTTDGDSHA
;
A
#
# COMPACT_ATOMS: atom_id res chain seq x y z
N MET A 1 6.50 30.83 38.15
CA MET A 1 5.26 30.04 38.08
C MET A 1 4.48 30.49 36.85
N CYS A 2 4.29 29.61 35.88
CA CYS A 2 3.44 29.86 34.71
C CYS A 2 1.96 29.85 35.14
N LYS A 3 1.19 30.88 34.77
CA LYS A 3 -0.23 31.07 35.13
C LYS A 3 -1.19 30.69 33.99
N TYR A 4 -0.69 30.00 32.96
CA TYR A 4 -1.50 29.63 31.81
C TYR A 4 -2.35 28.39 32.13
N GLU A 5 -3.66 28.59 32.24
CA GLU A 5 -4.67 27.54 32.31
C GLU A 5 -5.35 27.45 30.95
N SER A 6 -5.17 26.33 30.23
CA SER A 6 -5.93 26.08 29.00
C SER A 6 -7.32 25.58 29.34
N LEU A 7 -8.34 26.10 28.66
CA LEU A 7 -9.70 25.57 28.74
C LEU A 7 -9.74 24.11 28.27
N VAL A 8 -10.31 23.22 29.08
CA VAL A 8 -10.50 21.80 28.74
C VAL A 8 -11.74 21.69 27.86
N TYR A 9 -11.55 21.51 26.56
CA TYR A 9 -12.66 21.25 25.63
C TYR A 9 -12.90 19.75 25.50
N PRO A 10 -14.15 19.27 25.61
CA PRO A 10 -14.48 17.88 25.30
C PRO A 10 -14.24 17.61 23.81
N LEU A 11 -13.62 16.48 23.48
CA LEU A 11 -13.34 16.06 22.09
C LEU A 11 -14.59 15.52 21.35
N TYR A 12 -15.76 15.61 21.98
CA TYR A 12 -17.04 15.13 21.47
C TYR A 12 -18.09 16.21 21.63
N GLU A 13 -19.03 16.28 20.69
CA GLU A 13 -20.22 17.12 20.82
C GLU A 13 -21.25 16.35 21.65
N GLU A 14 -21.78 16.96 22.71
CA GLU A 14 -22.90 16.37 23.45
C GLU A 14 -24.19 16.53 22.63
N ILE A 15 -24.81 15.42 22.23
CA ILE A 15 -26.14 15.47 21.60
C ILE A 15 -27.13 15.81 22.72
N GLY A 16 -27.67 17.03 22.68
CA GLY A 16 -28.80 17.42 23.53
C GLY A 16 -29.97 16.47 23.30
N LYS A 17 -30.35 15.72 24.34
CA LYS A 17 -31.66 15.07 24.41
C LYS A 17 -32.40 15.72 25.56
N GLU A 18 -33.25 16.70 25.26
CA GLU A 18 -34.03 17.42 26.27
C GLU A 18 -35.01 16.50 27.03
N GLU A 19 -35.33 15.31 26.51
CA GLU A 19 -36.44 14.49 27.02
C GLU A 19 -36.08 13.10 27.59
N LYS A 20 -34.80 12.72 27.72
CA LYS A 20 -34.43 11.37 28.25
C LYS A 20 -33.49 11.44 29.45
N LYS A 21 -33.94 10.93 30.61
CA LYS A 21 -33.10 10.72 31.80
C LYS A 21 -32.01 9.69 31.50
N GLY A 22 -30.73 10.10 31.58
CA GLY A 22 -29.56 9.25 31.36
C GLY A 22 -28.29 10.08 31.05
N ARG A 23 -27.13 9.42 30.94
CA ARG A 23 -25.89 10.10 30.51
C ARG A 23 -26.08 10.67 29.10
N LYS A 24 -25.66 11.92 28.87
CA LYS A 24 -25.72 12.56 27.55
C LYS A 24 -24.93 11.73 26.54
N ALA A 25 -25.52 11.48 25.38
CA ALA A 25 -24.85 10.75 24.31
C ALA A 25 -23.89 11.69 23.59
N GLY A 26 -22.59 11.39 23.60
CA GLY A 26 -21.64 12.07 22.74
C GLY A 26 -21.89 11.71 21.28
N ALA A 27 -22.05 12.70 20.41
CA ALA A 27 -22.00 12.49 18.98
C ALA A 27 -20.58 12.01 18.64
N PRO A 28 -20.44 10.93 17.87
CA PRO A 28 -19.15 10.54 17.36
C PRO A 28 -18.57 11.66 16.50
N ASN A 29 -17.40 12.16 16.88
CA ASN A 29 -16.75 13.28 16.21
C ASN A 29 -16.21 12.82 14.84
N ARG A 30 -16.96 13.09 13.75
CA ARG A 30 -16.53 12.76 12.38
C ARG A 30 -15.28 13.53 11.96
N ARG A 31 -15.03 14.71 12.52
CA ARG A 31 -13.82 15.50 12.23
C ARG A 31 -12.57 14.78 12.72
N LEU A 32 -12.66 14.06 13.84
CA LEU A 32 -11.57 13.20 14.30
C LEU A 32 -11.24 12.14 13.23
N GLN A 33 -12.23 11.46 12.68
CA GLN A 33 -12.00 10.42 11.67
C GLN A 33 -11.44 10.98 10.35
N ILE A 34 -11.85 12.18 9.96
CA ILE A 34 -11.26 12.88 8.82
C ILE A 34 -9.78 13.19 9.11
N GLY A 35 -9.47 13.73 10.29
CA GLY A 35 -8.07 13.99 10.68
C GLY A 35 -7.23 12.72 10.79
N LEU A 36 -7.81 11.60 11.24
CA LEU A 36 -7.13 10.31 11.27
C LEU A 36 -6.85 9.77 9.86
N ALA A 37 -7.77 9.96 8.92
CA ALA A 37 -7.59 9.57 7.53
C ALA A 37 -6.54 10.41 6.79
N ASP A 38 -6.35 11.68 7.20
CA ASP A 38 -5.34 12.58 6.63
C ASP A 38 -3.93 12.36 7.22
N THR A 39 -3.85 11.82 8.45
CA THR A 39 -2.59 11.62 9.18
C THR A 39 -2.11 10.16 9.21
N ASP A 40 -2.79 9.27 8.49
CA ASP A 40 -2.55 7.82 8.47
C ASP A 40 -2.57 7.14 9.85
N ILE A 41 -3.20 7.76 10.85
CA ILE A 41 -3.31 7.18 12.20
C ILE A 41 -4.49 6.23 12.26
N SER A 42 -4.22 4.94 12.42
CA SER A 42 -5.28 3.94 12.59
C SER A 42 -6.11 4.17 13.86
N ASN A 43 -7.36 3.72 13.84
CA ASN A 43 -8.23 3.74 15.01
C ASN A 43 -7.60 3.09 16.25
N THR A 44 -6.82 2.03 16.04
CA THR A 44 -6.09 1.32 17.10
C THR A 44 -4.96 2.16 17.68
N ALA A 45 -4.16 2.79 16.82
CA ALA A 45 -3.06 3.66 17.22
C ALA A 45 -3.58 4.88 17.99
N TRP A 46 -4.69 5.47 17.55
CA TRP A 46 -5.34 6.56 18.27
C TRP A 46 -5.81 6.14 19.68
N CYS A 47 -6.46 4.98 19.83
CA CYS A 47 -6.84 4.48 21.15
C CYS A 47 -5.63 4.26 22.06
N GLN A 48 -4.50 3.81 21.51
CA GLN A 48 -3.26 3.64 22.28
C GLN A 48 -2.69 4.99 22.72
N LEU A 49 -2.62 5.96 21.82
CA LEU A 49 -2.19 7.33 22.12
C LEU A 49 -3.04 7.96 23.24
N MET A 50 -4.37 7.82 23.18
CA MET A 50 -5.23 8.37 24.23
C MET A 50 -4.98 7.72 25.59
N ARG A 51 -4.71 6.41 25.61
CA ARG A 51 -4.36 5.68 26.84
C ARG A 51 -3.00 6.12 27.40
N THR A 52 -2.00 6.41 26.56
CA THR A 52 -0.68 6.85 27.03
C THR A 52 -0.73 8.26 27.63
N VAL A 53 -1.57 9.14 27.11
CA VAL A 53 -1.78 10.50 27.66
C VAL A 53 -2.81 10.54 28.80
N SER A 54 -3.18 9.39 29.37
CA SER A 54 -4.16 9.26 30.46
C SER A 54 -5.53 9.89 30.15
N HIS A 55 -5.92 9.94 28.88
CA HIS A 55 -7.23 10.43 28.44
C HIS A 55 -8.16 9.24 28.12
N PRO A 56 -9.46 9.30 28.44
CA PRO A 56 -10.40 8.23 28.11
C PRO A 56 -10.45 8.01 26.59
N ALA A 57 -10.04 6.82 26.16
CA ALA A 57 -10.10 6.43 24.76
C ALA A 57 -11.54 6.12 24.33
N PRO A 58 -11.97 6.56 23.13
CA PRO A 58 -13.25 6.15 22.55
C PRO A 58 -13.29 4.63 22.27
N SER A 59 -14.51 4.11 22.11
CA SER A 59 -14.74 2.70 21.75
C SER A 59 -14.23 2.40 20.34
N ARG A 60 -13.45 1.32 20.18
CA ARG A 60 -12.95 0.85 18.88
C ARG A 60 -14.07 0.54 17.90
N THR A 61 -15.17 -0.07 18.37
CA THR A 61 -16.32 -0.42 17.53
C THR A 61 -17.00 0.84 16.98
N ASP A 62 -17.14 1.87 17.80
CA ASP A 62 -17.76 3.12 17.36
C ASP A 62 -16.83 3.90 16.42
N MET A 63 -15.53 3.89 16.69
CA MET A 63 -14.54 4.46 15.77
C MET A 63 -14.56 3.75 14.40
N GLN A 64 -14.64 2.43 14.36
CA GLN A 64 -14.72 1.68 13.11
C GLN A 64 -15.99 2.03 12.32
N ARG A 65 -17.14 2.13 13.01
CA ARG A 65 -18.40 2.57 12.38
C ARG A 65 -18.29 3.96 11.76
N GLN A 66 -17.52 4.86 12.36
CA GLN A 66 -17.30 6.19 11.80
C GLN A 66 -16.28 6.20 10.67
N SER A 67 -15.21 5.41 10.79
CA SER A 67 -14.23 5.22 9.72
C SER A 67 -14.90 4.70 8.46
N ASN A 68 -15.80 3.70 8.56
CA ASN A 68 -16.55 3.20 7.40
C ASN A 68 -17.40 4.29 6.73
N LYS A 69 -18.10 5.12 7.53
CA LYS A 69 -18.91 6.24 7.01
C LYS A 69 -18.06 7.31 6.34
N CYS A 70 -16.89 7.64 6.90
CA CYS A 70 -15.98 8.61 6.32
C CYS A 70 -15.31 8.03 5.05
N GLY A 71 -14.96 6.74 5.07
CA GLY A 71 -14.37 6.03 3.93
C GLY A 71 -15.25 6.08 2.69
N GLU A 72 -16.55 5.79 2.82
CA GLU A 72 -17.50 5.92 1.70
C GLU A 72 -17.53 7.35 1.12
N MET A 73 -17.52 8.37 1.99
CA MET A 73 -17.49 9.77 1.57
C MET A 73 -16.17 10.15 0.90
N LEU A 74 -15.03 9.69 1.44
CA LEU A 74 -13.70 9.93 0.88
C LEU A 74 -13.56 9.30 -0.51
N VAL A 75 -14.08 8.08 -0.71
CA VAL A 75 -14.10 7.44 -2.02
C VAL A 75 -14.89 8.28 -3.04
N ASN A 76 -16.04 8.82 -2.64
CA ASN A 76 -16.84 9.67 -3.52
C ASN A 76 -16.13 10.99 -3.85
N ILE A 77 -15.51 11.64 -2.85
CA ILE A 77 -14.73 12.87 -3.05
C ILE A 77 -13.56 12.60 -4.00
N ASN A 78 -12.79 11.53 -3.78
CA ASN A 78 -11.67 11.16 -4.63
C ASN A 78 -12.11 10.85 -6.07
N ARG A 79 -13.28 10.21 -6.26
CA ARG A 79 -13.84 9.98 -7.60
C ARG A 79 -14.18 11.28 -8.31
N GLU A 80 -14.74 12.26 -7.60
CA GLU A 80 -15.03 13.59 -8.17
C GLU A 80 -13.75 14.38 -8.44
N ASP A 81 -12.76 14.35 -7.54
CA ASP A 81 -11.46 14.99 -7.77
C ASP A 81 -10.76 14.39 -9.00
N MET A 82 -10.68 13.06 -9.12
CA MET A 82 -10.13 12.42 -10.31
C MET A 82 -10.88 12.79 -11.61
N LYS A 83 -12.20 13.07 -11.54
CA LYS A 83 -12.95 13.60 -12.71
C LYS A 83 -12.47 15.01 -13.06
N GLN A 84 -12.23 15.86 -12.07
CA GLN A 84 -11.70 17.21 -12.30
C GLN A 84 -10.29 17.16 -12.86
N GLN A 85 -9.42 16.29 -12.34
CA GLN A 85 -8.07 16.08 -12.88
C GLN A 85 -8.10 15.66 -14.35
N ARG A 86 -9.02 14.76 -14.74
CA ARG A 86 -9.21 14.40 -16.17
C ARG A 86 -9.57 15.61 -17.05
N GLN A 87 -10.31 16.60 -16.55
CA GLN A 87 -10.61 17.82 -17.30
C GLN A 87 -9.37 18.70 -17.47
N ILE A 88 -8.52 18.78 -16.45
CA ILE A 88 -7.25 19.51 -16.52
C ILE A 88 -6.34 18.90 -17.59
N VAL A 89 -6.25 17.56 -17.66
CA VAL A 89 -5.49 16.87 -18.71
C VAL A 89 -6.04 17.20 -20.11
N LYS A 90 -7.36 17.21 -20.29
CA LYS A 90 -7.99 17.60 -21.58
C LYS A 90 -7.67 19.05 -21.97
N GLN A 91 -7.72 19.97 -21.02
CA GLN A 91 -7.33 21.37 -21.27
C GLN A 91 -5.85 21.50 -21.65
N ALA A 92 -4.98 20.67 -21.07
CA ALA A 92 -3.56 20.65 -21.44
C ALA A 92 -3.32 20.17 -22.88
N LEU A 93 -4.10 19.19 -23.35
CA LEU A 93 -4.07 18.74 -24.75
C LEU A 93 -4.49 19.84 -25.72
N GLU A 94 -5.60 20.54 -25.43
CA GLU A 94 -6.07 21.68 -26.24
C GLU A 94 -5.02 22.78 -26.32
N ARG A 95 -4.40 23.15 -25.18
CA ARG A 95 -3.33 24.15 -25.14
C ARG A 95 -2.10 23.74 -25.96
N SER A 96 -1.86 22.44 -26.06
CA SER A 96 -0.77 21.86 -26.85
C SER A 96 -1.14 21.69 -28.34
N GLY A 97 -2.35 22.11 -28.75
CA GLY A 97 -2.82 22.08 -30.14
C GLY A 97 -3.44 20.75 -30.57
N PHE A 98 -3.67 19.81 -29.64
CA PHE A 98 -4.27 18.52 -29.91
C PHE A 98 -5.78 18.51 -29.60
N PRO A 99 -6.61 17.77 -30.35
CA PRO A 99 -8.02 17.55 -29.99
C PRO A 99 -8.17 16.91 -28.61
N THR A 100 -9.25 17.24 -27.88
CA THR A 100 -9.52 16.70 -26.52
C THR A 100 -9.70 15.19 -26.45
N ASP A 101 -9.95 14.55 -27.61
CA ASP A 101 -10.14 13.11 -27.74
C ASP A 101 -8.85 12.38 -28.17
N THR A 102 -7.72 13.10 -28.18
CA THR A 102 -6.42 12.50 -28.50
C THR A 102 -6.07 11.46 -27.43
N PRO A 103 -5.76 10.21 -27.81
CA PRO A 103 -5.31 9.19 -26.87
C PRO A 103 -4.07 9.67 -26.11
N ILE A 104 -4.13 9.64 -24.78
CA ILE A 104 -2.99 9.98 -23.93
C ILE A 104 -2.19 8.71 -23.61
N PRO A 105 -0.85 8.76 -23.65
CA PRO A 105 -0.05 7.71 -23.04
C PRO A 105 -0.28 7.74 -21.53
N ALA A 106 -0.75 6.63 -20.98
CA ALA A 106 -0.93 6.45 -19.54
C ALA A 106 -0.01 5.31 -19.10
N GLU A 107 0.88 5.59 -18.16
CA GLU A 107 1.73 4.60 -17.52
C GLU A 107 1.17 4.33 -16.12
N THR A 108 1.14 3.07 -15.70
CA THR A 108 0.99 2.74 -14.29
C THR A 108 2.22 3.28 -13.55
N PRO A 109 2.09 3.80 -12.31
CA PRO A 109 3.22 4.34 -11.59
C PRO A 109 4.34 3.29 -11.54
N PHE A 110 5.44 3.64 -12.19
CA PHE A 110 6.71 2.94 -12.21
C PHE A 110 6.98 2.25 -10.87
N GLN A 111 7.15 0.92 -10.88
CA GLN A 111 7.62 0.20 -9.70
C GLN A 111 9.10 0.54 -9.48
N PRO A 112 9.48 1.25 -8.41
CA PRO A 112 10.87 1.64 -8.17
C PRO A 112 11.75 0.48 -7.67
N GLY A 113 11.20 -0.73 -7.55
CA GLY A 113 11.95 -1.91 -7.15
C GLY A 113 12.94 -2.34 -8.23
N THR A 114 14.21 -2.37 -7.88
CA THR A 114 15.26 -2.98 -8.71
C THR A 114 15.55 -4.42 -8.32
N GLN A 115 15.13 -4.80 -7.11
CA GLN A 115 15.20 -6.14 -6.55
C GLN A 115 13.92 -6.45 -5.77
N ALA A 116 13.48 -7.71 -5.77
CA ALA A 116 12.42 -8.23 -4.93
C ALA A 116 12.78 -9.65 -4.47
N THR A 117 12.41 -9.99 -3.24
CA THR A 117 12.64 -11.32 -2.69
C THR A 117 11.29 -11.92 -2.31
N THR A 118 10.95 -13.04 -2.93
CA THR A 118 9.75 -13.82 -2.61
C THR A 118 10.18 -15.05 -1.82
N THR A 119 9.53 -15.30 -0.69
CA THR A 119 9.82 -16.47 0.15
C THR A 119 8.56 -17.27 0.39
N ILE A 120 8.64 -18.59 0.24
CA ILE A 120 7.58 -19.49 0.69
C ILE A 120 7.92 -19.96 2.10
N VAL A 121 7.01 -19.71 3.02
CA VAL A 121 7.10 -20.10 4.41
C VAL A 121 6.09 -21.19 4.70
N GLU A 122 6.54 -22.33 5.21
CA GLU A 122 5.65 -23.43 5.56
C GLU A 122 4.81 -23.07 6.80
N ASN A 123 3.54 -23.50 6.79
CA ASN A 123 2.60 -23.23 7.89
C ASN A 123 2.26 -24.48 8.72
N VAL A 124 3.03 -25.56 8.61
CA VAL A 124 2.80 -26.85 9.27
C VAL A 124 3.54 -26.94 10.61
N THR A 125 4.78 -26.48 10.69
CA THR A 125 5.58 -26.52 11.93
C THR A 125 5.36 -25.26 12.78
N ALA A 126 5.65 -25.38 14.08
CA ALA A 126 5.57 -24.25 15.01
C ALA A 126 6.62 -23.16 14.71
N ARG A 127 7.69 -23.49 13.99
CA ARG A 127 8.80 -22.56 13.70
C ARG A 127 8.64 -21.79 12.40
N LYS A 128 7.64 -22.12 11.56
CA LYS A 128 7.36 -21.46 10.27
C LYS A 128 8.62 -21.28 9.43
N LYS A 129 9.14 -22.41 8.93
CA LYS A 129 10.41 -22.43 8.21
C LYS A 129 10.24 -21.84 6.81
N ILE A 130 11.27 -21.14 6.34
CA ILE A 130 11.38 -20.77 4.92
C ILE A 130 11.79 -22.04 4.18
N ILE A 131 11.00 -22.45 3.20
CA ILE A 131 11.24 -23.65 2.39
C ILE A 131 11.71 -23.33 0.97
N ALA A 132 11.44 -22.12 0.48
CA ALA A 132 11.88 -21.65 -0.82
C ALA A 132 12.07 -20.13 -0.82
N VAL A 133 13.04 -19.65 -1.61
CA VAL A 133 13.38 -18.22 -1.76
C VAL A 133 13.73 -17.94 -3.22
N HIS A 134 13.12 -16.91 -3.79
CA HIS A 134 13.45 -16.38 -5.11
C HIS A 134 13.83 -14.91 -4.99
N ASP A 135 14.99 -14.55 -5.55
CA ASP A 135 15.45 -13.17 -5.63
C ASP A 135 15.33 -12.66 -7.07
N ALA A 136 14.29 -11.89 -7.37
CA ALA A 136 14.16 -11.17 -8.63
C ALA A 136 15.09 -9.95 -8.62
N ASN A 137 15.91 -9.81 -9.66
CA ASN A 137 16.96 -8.80 -9.75
C ASN A 137 17.10 -8.27 -11.18
N LYS A 138 16.95 -6.94 -11.33
CA LYS A 138 17.20 -6.22 -12.58
C LYS A 138 18.63 -5.69 -12.70
N LEU A 139 19.39 -5.69 -11.59
CA LEU A 139 20.71 -5.07 -11.52
C LEU A 139 21.82 -6.01 -11.99
N CYS A 140 22.61 -5.54 -12.94
CA CYS A 140 23.85 -6.19 -13.33
C CYS A 140 25.01 -5.20 -13.45
N LYS A 141 26.01 -5.36 -12.56
CA LYS A 141 27.23 -4.54 -12.58
C LYS A 141 28.04 -4.76 -13.86
N THR A 142 28.14 -6.01 -14.32
CA THR A 142 28.83 -6.36 -15.56
C THR A 142 28.18 -5.66 -16.76
N ALA A 143 26.86 -5.75 -16.90
CA ALA A 143 26.15 -5.04 -17.97
C ALA A 143 26.31 -3.52 -17.88
N SER A 144 26.29 -2.95 -16.66
CA SER A 144 26.51 -1.51 -16.46
C SER A 144 27.91 -1.08 -16.91
N TYR A 145 28.93 -1.92 -16.67
CA TYR A 145 30.28 -1.67 -17.14
C TYR A 145 30.38 -1.82 -18.67
N LEU A 146 29.83 -2.88 -19.25
CA LEU A 146 29.84 -3.08 -20.71
C LEU A 146 29.15 -1.92 -21.46
N ARG A 147 28.04 -1.41 -20.91
CA ARG A 147 27.36 -0.24 -21.45
C ARG A 147 28.18 1.04 -21.34
N SER A 148 28.96 1.22 -20.26
CA SER A 148 29.83 2.39 -20.12
C SER A 148 31.03 2.34 -21.07
N THR A 149 31.45 1.15 -21.51
CA THR A 149 32.48 0.96 -22.54
C THR A 149 31.93 1.01 -23.97
N GLY A 150 30.62 1.23 -24.15
CA GLY A 150 29.96 1.35 -25.46
C GLY A 150 29.41 0.05 -26.04
N GLU A 151 29.46 -1.05 -25.28
CA GLU A 151 28.85 -2.33 -25.69
C GLU A 151 27.37 -2.39 -25.34
N ASN A 152 26.57 -2.98 -26.23
CA ASN A 152 25.13 -3.14 -25.99
C ASN A 152 24.81 -4.42 -25.21
N ALA A 153 25.08 -4.41 -23.90
CA ALA A 153 24.78 -5.54 -23.02
C ALA A 153 23.31 -5.55 -22.58
N ILE A 154 22.54 -6.54 -23.07
CA ILE A 154 21.12 -6.74 -22.74
C ILE A 154 21.00 -7.78 -21.62
N CYS A 155 20.25 -7.45 -20.57
CA CYS A 155 19.96 -8.34 -19.46
C CYS A 155 18.52 -8.88 -19.55
N PRO A 156 18.27 -10.12 -19.08
CA PRO A 156 19.23 -11.13 -18.64
C PRO A 156 19.93 -11.81 -19.84
N GLY A 157 21.10 -12.43 -19.62
CA GLY A 157 21.72 -13.35 -20.59
C GLY A 157 22.82 -12.78 -21.51
N HIS A 158 23.40 -11.62 -21.20
CA HIS A 158 24.59 -11.16 -21.92
C HIS A 158 25.81 -12.06 -21.65
N GLN A 159 26.81 -12.01 -22.55
CA GLN A 159 28.05 -12.77 -22.40
C GLN A 159 28.80 -12.38 -21.12
N GLY A 160 29.37 -13.38 -20.45
CA GLY A 160 30.01 -13.22 -19.14
C GLY A 160 29.05 -13.42 -17.97
N HIS A 161 29.37 -12.85 -16.81
CA HIS A 161 28.56 -12.99 -15.61
C HIS A 161 27.41 -11.97 -15.59
N CYS A 162 26.18 -12.44 -15.81
CA CYS A 162 24.96 -11.66 -15.68
C CYS A 162 24.27 -11.97 -14.34
N SER A 163 24.22 -11.00 -13.44
CA SER A 163 23.53 -11.12 -12.14
C SER A 163 22.04 -10.75 -12.20
N ALA A 164 21.59 -10.13 -13.28
CA ALA A 164 20.18 -9.85 -13.50
C ALA A 164 19.48 -11.10 -14.05
N ASN A 165 18.35 -11.47 -13.46
CA ASN A 165 17.49 -12.56 -13.92
C ASN A 165 16.15 -12.05 -14.50
N LEU A 166 15.89 -10.74 -14.39
CA LEU A 166 14.68 -10.09 -14.87
C LEU A 166 15.04 -8.98 -15.86
N LYS A 167 14.22 -8.75 -16.90
CA LYS A 167 14.47 -7.65 -17.85
C LYS A 167 14.15 -6.30 -17.18
N PRO A 168 14.75 -5.19 -17.66
CA PRO A 168 14.50 -3.87 -17.08
C PRO A 168 13.02 -3.46 -17.05
N TRP A 169 12.26 -3.85 -18.09
CA TRP A 169 10.85 -3.51 -18.27
C TRP A 169 9.88 -4.56 -17.72
N ASP A 170 10.35 -5.73 -17.29
CA ASP A 170 9.48 -6.72 -16.67
C ASP A 170 9.04 -6.23 -15.29
N SER A 171 7.83 -6.58 -14.86
CA SER A 171 7.36 -6.27 -13.50
C SER A 171 8.20 -7.01 -12.45
N ILE A 172 8.58 -6.29 -11.39
CA ILE A 172 9.39 -6.87 -10.30
C ILE A 172 8.53 -7.36 -9.13
N GLY A 173 7.26 -6.99 -9.10
CA GLY A 173 6.34 -7.35 -8.03
C GLY A 173 5.51 -8.59 -8.34
N ASN A 174 5.72 -9.30 -9.44
CA ASN A 174 4.83 -10.38 -9.86
C ASN A 174 4.94 -11.63 -8.96
N GLU A 175 4.32 -11.56 -7.77
CA GLU A 175 4.33 -12.62 -6.75
C GLU A 175 3.67 -13.90 -7.20
N GLU A 176 2.69 -13.82 -8.12
CA GLU A 176 2.07 -15.01 -8.70
C GLU A 176 3.10 -15.79 -9.53
N LEU A 177 3.81 -15.10 -10.44
CA LEU A 177 4.89 -15.70 -11.23
C LEU A 177 6.00 -16.26 -10.34
N TYR A 178 6.42 -15.53 -9.31
CA TYR A 178 7.47 -16.01 -8.41
C TYR A 178 7.00 -17.15 -7.52
N GLY A 179 5.72 -17.16 -7.13
CA GLY A 179 5.09 -18.26 -6.41
C GLY A 179 5.05 -19.54 -7.24
N GLU A 180 4.67 -19.43 -8.53
CA GLU A 180 4.71 -20.55 -9.49
C GLU A 180 6.13 -21.10 -9.66
N LEU A 181 7.12 -20.22 -9.92
CA LEU A 181 8.52 -20.63 -10.07
C LEU A 181 9.05 -21.36 -8.83
N LEU A 182 8.68 -20.90 -7.64
CA LEU A 182 9.09 -21.55 -6.39
C LEU A 182 8.32 -22.84 -6.12
N ALA A 183 7.07 -22.94 -6.56
CA ALA A 183 6.31 -24.19 -6.50
C ALA A 183 6.91 -25.25 -7.43
N ASP A 184 7.23 -24.88 -8.68
CA ASP A 184 7.93 -25.74 -9.63
C ASP A 184 9.27 -26.20 -9.05
N GLN A 185 10.04 -25.30 -8.44
CA GLN A 185 11.31 -25.64 -7.79
C GLN A 185 11.14 -26.67 -6.67
N LEU A 186 10.05 -26.58 -5.89
CA LEU A 186 9.76 -27.52 -4.80
C LEU A 186 9.23 -28.87 -5.33
N GLU A 187 8.59 -28.89 -6.49
CA GLU A 187 8.15 -30.12 -7.16
C GLU A 187 9.29 -30.85 -7.88
N GLU A 188 10.30 -30.12 -8.38
CA GLU A 188 11.47 -30.67 -9.06
C GLU A 188 12.57 -31.18 -8.10
N ASP A 189 12.45 -30.94 -6.79
CA ASP A 189 13.44 -31.36 -5.79
C ASP A 189 13.52 -32.90 -5.64
N GLU A 190 14.64 -33.41 -5.11
CA GLU A 190 14.84 -34.84 -4.85
C GLU A 190 13.77 -35.42 -3.90
N GLN A 191 13.22 -34.57 -3.03
CA GLN A 191 12.09 -34.86 -2.17
C GLN A 191 10.97 -33.84 -2.42
N PRO A 192 10.09 -34.09 -3.39
CA PRO A 192 9.14 -33.10 -3.86
C PRO A 192 8.13 -32.70 -2.79
N LEU A 193 7.87 -31.40 -2.69
CA LEU A 193 6.89 -30.80 -1.78
C LEU A 193 5.78 -30.12 -2.56
N VAL A 194 4.59 -30.73 -2.55
CA VAL A 194 3.41 -30.18 -3.23
C VAL A 194 2.73 -29.13 -2.35
N ILE A 195 2.57 -27.93 -2.87
CA ILE A 195 1.87 -26.84 -2.20
C ILE A 195 0.38 -26.91 -2.55
N GLY A 196 -0.48 -27.25 -1.57
CA GLY A 196 -1.93 -27.30 -1.79
C GLY A 196 -2.62 -25.94 -1.77
N GLN A 197 -2.06 -24.96 -1.05
CA GLN A 197 -2.59 -23.60 -0.95
C GLN A 197 -1.45 -22.62 -0.66
N LEU A 198 -1.37 -21.56 -1.46
CA LEU A 198 -0.49 -20.41 -1.23
C LEU A 198 -1.36 -19.20 -0.84
N THR A 199 -0.91 -18.42 0.14
CA THR A 199 -1.56 -17.16 0.51
C THR A 199 -0.57 -16.03 0.28
N THR A 200 -0.88 -15.15 -0.67
CA THR A 200 -0.14 -13.92 -0.95
C THR A 200 -0.92 -12.74 -0.37
N ASP A 201 -0.23 -11.64 -0.05
CA ASP A 201 -0.90 -10.42 0.41
C ASP A 201 -1.63 -9.70 -0.73
N GLY A 202 -1.27 -10.00 -1.98
CA GLY A 202 -1.98 -9.55 -3.19
C GLY A 202 -1.69 -8.09 -3.56
N ASP A 203 -0.79 -7.43 -2.84
CA ASP A 203 -0.45 -6.01 -3.06
C ASP A 203 0.47 -5.82 -4.28
N SER A 204 1.03 -6.90 -4.82
CA SER A 204 2.09 -6.84 -5.82
C SER A 204 1.66 -7.22 -7.27
N HIS A 205 0.36 -7.38 -7.56
CA HIS A 205 -0.13 -7.53 -8.95
C HIS A 205 0.06 -6.23 -9.75
N ALA A 206 1.22 -6.03 -10.35
CA ALA A 206 1.47 -4.99 -11.35
C ALA A 206 2.30 -5.53 -12.51
#